data_AF-A0A938MQ26-F1
#
_entry.id   AF-A0A938MQ26-F1
#
_cell.length_a   1.000
_cell.length_b   1.000
_cell.length_c   1.000
_cell.angle_alpha   90.00
_cell.angle_beta   90.00
_cell.angle_gamma   90.00
#
_symmetry.space_group_name_H-M   'P 1'
#
loop_
_entity.id
_entity.type
_entity.pdbx_description
1 polymer ?
#
loop_
_entity_poly.entity_id
_entity_poly.type
_entity_poly.pdbx_seq_one_letter_code
_entity_poly.pdbx_strand_id
1 'polypeptide(L)'
;METGEDKYLKPVPSALEWFKRSEIKPNTWARFYELETNKPLYFTKDYKLVYTDNDLPTHYSFQSNYGIGKVVAYYENVKGEGREAYLEKRKPKPLTAEEKAARRKMLEPKVREVVAALDAQGRWVNKGWIECQTFISNLKVLCDYLEAAASP
;
A
#
# COMPACT_ATOMS: atom_id res chain seq x y z
N MET A 1 -12.65 9.33 -6.57
CA MET A 1 -11.79 10.02 -7.56
C MET A 1 -12.17 9.61 -8.98
N GLU A 2 -12.05 8.32 -9.31
CA GLU A 2 -12.23 7.80 -10.67
C GLU A 2 -13.59 8.12 -11.31
N THR A 3 -14.68 7.95 -10.57
CA THR A 3 -16.05 8.12 -11.12
C THR A 3 -16.56 9.56 -11.10
N GLY A 4 -16.00 10.41 -10.23
CA GLY A 4 -16.51 11.77 -9.98
C GLY A 4 -17.87 11.84 -9.28
N GLU A 5 -18.44 10.71 -8.83
CA GLU A 5 -19.75 10.68 -8.19
C GLU A 5 -19.67 10.82 -6.66
N ASP A 6 -20.32 11.84 -6.10
CA ASP A 6 -20.30 12.16 -4.67
C ASP A 6 -20.89 11.08 -3.76
N LYS A 7 -21.80 10.24 -4.29
CA LYS A 7 -22.44 9.17 -3.53
C LYS A 7 -21.42 8.19 -2.92
N TYR A 8 -20.27 8.01 -3.56
CA TYR A 8 -19.20 7.15 -3.05
C TYR A 8 -18.33 7.82 -1.97
N LEU A 9 -18.39 9.16 -1.86
CA LEU A 9 -17.70 9.92 -0.81
C LEU A 9 -18.57 10.09 0.44
N LYS A 10 -19.90 10.03 0.28
CA LYS A 10 -20.87 10.16 1.38
C LYS A 10 -20.56 9.30 2.63
N PRO A 11 -20.15 8.02 2.53
CA PRO A 11 -19.88 7.21 3.72
C PRO A 11 -18.51 7.50 4.39
N VAL A 12 -17.59 8.17 3.69
CA VAL A 12 -16.20 8.31 4.15
C VAL A 12 -16.10 9.06 5.49
N PRO A 13 -16.77 10.22 5.72
CA PRO A 13 -16.69 10.91 7.00
C PRO A 13 -17.07 10.03 8.19
N SER A 14 -18.17 9.27 8.10
CA SER A 14 -18.62 8.38 9.17
C SER A 14 -17.63 7.24 9.42
N ALA A 15 -16.97 6.74 8.37
CA ALA A 15 -15.91 5.75 8.51
C ALA A 15 -14.66 6.33 9.19
N LEU A 16 -14.25 7.56 8.85
CA LEU A 16 -13.10 8.22 9.50
C LEU A 16 -13.37 8.49 10.98
N GLU A 17 -14.59 8.90 11.34
CA GLU A 17 -15.00 9.02 12.75
C GLU A 17 -15.01 7.66 13.46
N TRP A 18 -15.34 6.57 12.75
CA TRP A 18 -15.20 5.22 13.28
C TRP A 18 -13.74 4.85 13.52
N PHE A 19 -12.85 5.09 12.57
CA PHE A 19 -11.43 4.83 12.78
C PHE A 19 -10.90 5.65 13.97
N LYS A 20 -11.19 6.95 14.02
CA LYS A 20 -10.73 7.83 15.11
C LYS A 20 -11.17 7.34 16.49
N ARG A 21 -12.44 6.99 16.68
CA ARG A 21 -12.94 6.51 17.98
C ARG A 21 -12.51 5.08 18.33
N SER A 22 -12.09 4.30 17.33
CA SER A 22 -11.72 2.88 17.52
C SER A 22 -10.24 2.69 17.81
N GLU A 23 -9.44 3.75 17.78
CA GLU A 23 -8.01 3.69 18.09
C GLU A 23 -7.79 3.15 19.52
N ILE A 24 -7.01 2.07 19.65
CA ILE A 24 -6.77 1.41 20.94
C ILE A 24 -5.52 1.97 21.64
N LYS A 25 -4.57 2.47 20.86
CA LYS A 25 -3.33 3.14 21.26
C LYS A 25 -2.92 4.07 20.11
N PRO A 26 -2.10 5.11 20.33
CA PRO A 26 -1.68 6.02 19.26
C PRO A 26 -1.20 5.27 18.01
N ASN A 27 -1.80 5.60 16.87
CA ASN A 27 -1.63 5.00 15.55
C ASN A 27 -1.80 3.46 15.53
N THR A 28 -2.69 2.91 16.35
CA THR A 28 -2.91 1.46 16.49
C THR A 28 -4.38 1.13 16.63
N TRP A 29 -4.84 0.15 15.85
CA TRP A 29 -6.20 -0.38 15.87
C TRP A 29 -6.17 -1.89 16.05
N ALA A 30 -7.24 -2.43 16.64
CA ALA A 30 -7.50 -3.87 16.61
C ALA A 30 -7.91 -4.29 15.20
N ARG A 31 -7.65 -5.55 14.85
CA ARG A 31 -8.03 -6.09 13.54
C ARG A 31 -9.53 -6.31 13.43
N PHE A 32 -10.17 -6.60 14.55
CA PHE A 32 -11.59 -6.92 14.63
C PHE A 32 -12.25 -6.11 15.73
N TYR A 33 -13.48 -5.68 15.47
CA TYR A 33 -14.33 -5.00 16.43
C TYR A 33 -15.69 -5.68 16.45
N GLU A 34 -16.24 -5.86 17.63
CA GLU A 34 -17.59 -6.38 17.85
C GLU A 34 -18.60 -5.39 17.25
N LEU A 35 -19.56 -5.93 16.50
CA LEU A 35 -20.66 -5.13 15.96
C LEU A 35 -21.47 -4.52 17.11
N GLU A 36 -22.06 -3.35 16.86
CA GLU A 36 -22.85 -2.55 17.81
C GLU A 36 -22.02 -1.93 18.95
N THR A 37 -21.19 -2.72 19.66
CA THR A 37 -20.45 -2.24 20.84
C THR A 37 -19.11 -1.60 20.53
N ASN A 38 -18.54 -1.92 19.36
CA ASN A 38 -17.22 -1.47 18.93
C ASN A 38 -16.06 -1.89 19.85
N LYS A 39 -16.20 -3.01 20.56
CA LYS A 39 -15.13 -3.55 21.41
C LYS A 39 -14.09 -4.29 20.56
N PRO A 40 -12.78 -4.10 20.79
CA PRO A 40 -11.75 -4.92 20.18
C PRO A 40 -11.99 -6.42 20.44
N LEU A 41 -11.88 -7.23 19.38
CA LEU A 41 -11.96 -8.69 19.46
C LEU A 41 -10.59 -9.31 19.22
N TYR A 42 -10.26 -10.27 20.05
CA TYR A 42 -9.02 -11.04 19.99
C TYR A 42 -9.32 -12.54 20.10
N PHE A 43 -8.33 -13.34 19.72
CA PHE A 43 -8.37 -14.76 19.97
C PHE A 43 -7.10 -15.17 20.73
N THR A 44 -7.25 -16.13 21.64
CA THR A 44 -6.09 -16.77 22.28
C THR A 44 -5.33 -17.65 21.28
N LYS A 45 -4.19 -18.21 21.69
CA LYS A 45 -3.47 -19.22 20.88
C LYS A 45 -4.31 -20.47 20.58
N ASP A 46 -5.26 -20.79 21.46
CA ASP A 46 -6.24 -21.87 21.31
C ASP A 46 -7.55 -21.42 20.62
N TYR A 47 -7.52 -20.26 19.96
CA TYR A 47 -8.66 -19.68 19.23
C TYR A 47 -9.92 -19.45 20.08
N LYS A 48 -9.75 -19.09 21.36
CA LYS A 48 -10.87 -18.65 22.21
C LYS A 48 -11.07 -17.15 22.10
N LEU A 49 -12.31 -16.72 21.88
CA LEU A 49 -12.68 -15.31 21.81
C LEU A 49 -12.42 -14.63 23.16
N VAL A 50 -11.64 -13.55 23.14
CA VAL A 50 -11.34 -12.72 24.31
C VAL A 50 -11.33 -11.24 23.92
N TYR A 51 -11.46 -10.36 24.91
CA TYR A 51 -11.44 -8.89 24.72
C TYR A 51 -10.12 -8.26 25.19
N THR A 52 -9.09 -9.07 25.46
CA THR A 52 -7.76 -8.63 25.90
C THR A 52 -6.67 -9.20 25.00
N ASP A 53 -5.51 -8.57 24.99
CA ASP A 53 -4.36 -8.93 24.14
C ASP A 53 -3.29 -9.77 24.85
N ASN A 54 -3.67 -10.44 25.94
CA ASN A 54 -2.74 -11.14 26.84
C ASN A 54 -2.14 -12.45 26.27
N ASP A 55 -2.83 -13.12 25.33
CA ASP A 55 -2.40 -14.43 24.80
C ASP A 55 -2.63 -14.58 23.29
N LEU A 56 -2.17 -13.60 22.51
CA LEU A 56 -2.36 -13.61 21.06
C LEU A 56 -1.47 -14.65 20.35
N PRO A 57 -1.96 -15.25 19.25
CA PRO A 57 -1.13 -16.02 18.31
C PRO A 57 0.07 -15.20 17.80
N THR A 58 1.25 -15.84 17.74
CA THR A 58 2.49 -15.16 17.31
C THR A 58 2.60 -14.99 15.78
N HIS A 59 1.81 -15.74 15.01
CA HIS A 59 1.86 -15.78 13.55
C HIS A 59 0.78 -14.92 12.88
N TYR A 60 -0.08 -14.24 13.65
CA TYR A 60 -1.18 -13.44 13.14
C TYR A 60 -1.28 -12.09 13.87
N SER A 61 -1.25 -11.00 13.11
CA SER A 61 -1.33 -9.65 13.68
C SER A 61 -2.77 -9.27 13.98
N PHE A 62 -3.08 -9.09 15.26
CA PHE A 62 -4.36 -8.59 15.76
C PHE A 62 -4.38 -7.07 15.98
N GLN A 63 -3.23 -6.41 15.95
CA GLN A 63 -3.11 -4.97 16.16
C GLN A 63 -2.10 -4.39 15.17
N SER A 64 -2.43 -3.26 14.55
CA SER A 64 -1.50 -2.51 13.69
C SER A 64 -2.02 -1.11 13.37
N ASN A 65 -1.23 -0.32 12.65
CA ASN A 65 -1.66 0.97 12.12
C ASN A 65 -2.60 0.85 10.89
N TYR A 66 -2.56 -0.30 10.20
CA TYR A 66 -3.30 -0.60 8.96
C TYR A 66 -3.27 0.50 7.88
N GLY A 67 -2.30 1.42 7.92
CA GLY A 67 -2.26 2.59 7.04
C GLY A 67 -3.40 3.60 7.24
N ILE A 68 -4.17 3.53 8.33
CA ILE A 68 -5.35 4.38 8.55
C ILE A 68 -4.98 5.87 8.54
N GLY A 69 -3.88 6.25 9.19
CA GLY A 69 -3.39 7.63 9.17
C GLY A 69 -3.11 8.15 7.75
N LYS A 70 -2.59 7.30 6.85
CA LYS A 70 -2.38 7.66 5.44
C LYS A 70 -3.70 7.86 4.70
N VAL A 71 -4.72 7.04 5.00
CA VAL A 71 -6.05 7.17 4.40
C VAL A 71 -6.74 8.46 4.85
N VAL A 72 -6.66 8.80 6.14
CA VAL A 72 -7.18 10.07 6.68
C VAL A 72 -6.50 11.26 6.00
N ALA A 73 -5.17 11.28 5.96
CA ALA A 73 -4.42 12.36 5.31
C ALA A 73 -4.75 12.47 3.81
N TYR A 74 -4.89 11.34 3.11
CA TYR A 74 -5.31 11.32 1.72
C TYR A 74 -6.70 11.95 1.53
N TYR A 75 -7.68 11.59 2.36
CA TYR A 75 -9.02 12.15 2.29
C TYR A 75 -9.03 13.66 2.53
N GLU A 76 -8.37 14.13 3.59
CA GLU A 76 -8.33 15.56 3.91
C GLU A 76 -7.63 16.37 2.81
N ASN A 77 -6.53 15.86 2.24
CA ASN A 77 -5.85 16.51 1.13
C ASN A 77 -6.75 16.64 -0.10
N VAL A 78 -7.44 15.56 -0.49
CA VAL A 78 -8.35 15.57 -1.65
C VAL A 78 -9.54 16.51 -1.41
N LYS A 79 -10.11 16.47 -0.20
CA LYS A 79 -11.25 17.31 0.17
C LYS A 79 -10.90 18.79 0.20
N GLY A 80 -9.72 19.13 0.73
CA GLY A 80 -9.25 20.51 0.83
C GLY A 80 -8.85 21.12 -0.52
N GLU A 81 -8.22 20.33 -1.39
CA GLU A 81 -7.79 20.81 -2.72
C GLU A 81 -8.91 20.81 -3.76
N GLY A 82 -9.92 19.95 -3.58
CA GLY A 82 -10.91 19.67 -4.61
C GLY A 82 -10.43 18.61 -5.61
N ARG A 83 -11.38 17.83 -6.14
CA ARG A 83 -11.10 16.67 -6.99
C ARG A 83 -10.27 17.04 -8.22
N GLU A 84 -10.66 18.07 -8.93
CA GLU A 84 -10.08 18.46 -10.21
C GLU A 84 -8.63 18.91 -10.02
N ALA A 85 -8.37 19.81 -9.09
CA ALA A 85 -7.02 20.28 -8.77
C ALA A 85 -6.11 19.13 -8.31
N TYR A 86 -6.65 18.21 -7.50
CA TYR A 86 -5.93 17.02 -7.06
C TYR A 86 -5.57 16.09 -8.24
N LEU A 87 -6.49 15.89 -9.19
CA LEU A 87 -6.25 15.07 -10.39
C LEU A 87 -5.22 15.72 -11.32
N GLU A 88 -5.30 17.03 -11.53
CA GLU A 88 -4.32 17.77 -12.35
C GLU A 88 -2.89 17.61 -11.81
N LYS A 89 -2.70 17.70 -10.48
CA LYS A 89 -1.38 17.47 -9.85
C LYS A 89 -0.86 16.04 -10.03
N ARG A 90 -1.75 15.07 -10.19
CA ARG A 90 -1.39 13.66 -10.37
C ARG A 90 -1.17 13.25 -11.81
N LYS A 91 -1.48 14.12 -12.78
CA LYS A 91 -1.17 13.83 -14.18
C LYS A 91 0.34 13.61 -14.30
N PRO A 92 0.78 12.45 -14.80
CA PRO A 92 2.19 12.20 -14.99
C PRO A 92 2.73 13.25 -15.96
N LYS A 93 3.76 13.99 -15.53
CA LYS A 93 4.50 14.84 -16.46
C LYS A 93 5.37 13.92 -17.31
N PRO A 94 5.25 13.95 -18.65
CA PRO A 94 6.13 13.17 -19.49
C PRO A 94 7.57 13.66 -19.26
N LEU A 95 8.47 12.69 -19.03
CA LEU A 95 9.90 12.98 -18.90
C LEU A 95 10.44 13.51 -20.23
N THR A 96 11.34 14.49 -20.18
CA THR A 96 12.09 14.94 -21.37
C THR A 96 13.01 13.84 -21.88
N ALA A 97 13.55 13.99 -23.09
CA ALA A 97 14.50 13.03 -23.65
C ALA A 97 15.76 12.89 -22.76
N GLU A 98 16.24 14.00 -22.21
CA GLU A 98 17.39 14.05 -21.30
C GLU A 98 17.08 13.36 -19.97
N GLU A 99 15.91 13.61 -19.39
CA GLU A 99 15.48 12.97 -18.15
C GLU A 99 15.29 11.46 -18.33
N LYS A 100 14.71 11.03 -19.46
CA LYS A 100 14.62 9.62 -19.84
C LYS A 100 16.02 8.99 -19.95
N ALA A 101 16.96 9.67 -20.61
CA ALA A 101 18.34 9.19 -20.74
C ALA A 101 19.05 9.06 -19.38
N ALA A 102 18.90 10.05 -18.50
CA ALA A 102 19.44 10.01 -17.15
C ALA A 102 18.81 8.88 -16.31
N ARG A 103 17.49 8.71 -16.40
CA ARG A 103 16.75 7.63 -15.73
C ARG A 103 17.23 6.26 -16.18
N ARG A 104 17.43 6.04 -17.48
CA ARG A 104 17.99 4.79 -18.02
C ARG A 104 19.37 4.52 -17.45
N LYS A 105 20.29 5.50 -17.52
CA LYS A 105 21.66 5.37 -17.02
C LYS A 105 21.69 5.01 -15.53
N MET A 106 20.78 5.58 -14.74
CA MET A 106 20.67 5.29 -13.33
C MET A 106 20.10 3.89 -13.05
N LEU A 107 19.12 3.44 -13.83
CA LEU A 107 18.49 2.13 -13.64
C LEU A 107 19.30 0.97 -14.22
N GLU A 108 20.17 1.22 -15.20
CA GLU A 108 20.91 0.19 -15.93
C GLU A 108 21.69 -0.79 -15.02
N PRO A 109 22.44 -0.34 -13.98
CA PRO A 109 23.12 -1.28 -13.07
C PRO A 109 22.12 -2.20 -12.36
N LYS A 110 20.99 -1.65 -11.91
CA LYS A 110 19.96 -2.42 -11.21
C LYS A 110 19.26 -3.41 -12.13
N VAL A 111 19.00 -3.02 -13.38
CA VAL A 111 18.46 -3.92 -14.41
C VAL A 111 19.40 -5.10 -14.63
N ARG A 112 20.72 -4.84 -14.76
CA ARG A 112 21.72 -5.90 -14.93
C ARG A 112 21.73 -6.86 -13.75
N GLU A 113 21.70 -6.36 -12.52
CA GLU A 113 21.57 -7.19 -11.31
C GLU A 113 20.29 -8.05 -11.34
N VAL A 114 19.15 -7.43 -11.65
CA VAL A 114 17.85 -8.11 -11.68
C VAL A 114 17.83 -9.24 -12.71
N VAL A 115 18.36 -9.00 -13.91
CA VAL A 115 18.43 -10.02 -14.97
C VAL A 115 19.43 -11.12 -14.60
N ALA A 116 20.59 -10.77 -14.05
CA ALA A 116 21.59 -11.74 -13.62
C ALA A 116 21.11 -12.66 -12.48
N ALA A 117 20.15 -12.21 -11.69
CA ALA A 117 19.55 -12.98 -10.60
C ALA A 117 18.48 -13.99 -11.06
N LEU A 118 18.16 -14.05 -12.37
CA LEU A 118 17.23 -15.04 -12.90
C LEU A 118 17.87 -16.43 -12.92
N ASP A 119 17.11 -17.45 -12.54
CA ASP A 119 17.50 -18.84 -12.75
C ASP A 119 17.38 -19.27 -14.22
N ALA A 120 17.75 -20.52 -14.52
CA ALA A 120 17.67 -21.07 -15.88
C ALA A 120 16.23 -21.12 -16.46
N GLN A 121 15.20 -20.95 -15.63
CA GLN A 121 13.80 -20.90 -16.04
C GLN A 121 13.26 -19.45 -16.09
N GLY A 122 14.10 -18.44 -15.87
CA GLY A 122 13.71 -17.04 -15.91
C GLY A 122 12.94 -16.58 -14.67
N ARG A 123 13.27 -17.12 -13.49
CA ARG A 123 12.58 -16.80 -12.23
C ARG A 123 13.54 -16.21 -11.20
N TRP A 124 13.02 -15.34 -10.34
CA TRP A 124 13.70 -14.93 -9.10
C TRP A 124 13.29 -15.85 -7.96
N VAL A 125 14.11 -16.86 -7.68
CA VAL A 125 13.84 -17.86 -6.65
C VAL A 125 14.75 -17.64 -5.45
N ASN A 126 14.16 -17.53 -4.27
CA ASN A 126 14.87 -17.50 -2.99
C ASN A 126 14.46 -18.71 -2.14
N LYS A 127 15.41 -19.57 -1.79
CA LYS A 127 15.18 -20.79 -0.99
C LYS A 127 14.01 -21.67 -1.51
N GLY A 128 13.88 -21.77 -2.83
CA GLY A 128 12.82 -22.54 -3.49
C GLY A 128 11.47 -21.80 -3.64
N TRP A 129 11.36 -20.55 -3.20
CA TRP A 129 10.14 -19.76 -3.27
C TRP A 129 10.29 -18.58 -4.23
N ILE A 130 9.18 -18.22 -4.89
CA ILE A 130 9.04 -16.92 -5.55
C ILE A 130 8.36 -16.00 -4.54
N GLU A 131 9.09 -15.01 -4.05
CA GLU A 131 8.53 -14.02 -3.13
C GLU A 131 7.83 -12.91 -3.92
N CYS A 132 6.55 -12.66 -3.63
CA CYS A 132 5.77 -11.61 -4.30
C CYS A 132 6.46 -10.25 -4.25
N GLN A 133 7.06 -9.90 -3.10
CA GLN A 133 7.77 -8.64 -2.92
C GLN A 133 8.95 -8.52 -3.91
N THR A 134 9.81 -9.53 -3.97
CA THR A 134 10.97 -9.58 -4.87
C THR A 134 10.53 -9.52 -6.33
N PHE A 135 9.50 -10.29 -6.68
CA PHE A 135 8.94 -10.29 -8.03
C PHE A 135 8.44 -8.90 -8.45
N ILE A 136 7.61 -8.25 -7.61
CA ILE A 136 7.05 -6.93 -7.91
C ILE A 136 8.15 -5.87 -8.01
N SER A 137 9.11 -5.88 -7.08
CA SER A 137 10.22 -4.93 -7.09
C SER A 137 11.09 -5.06 -8.34
N ASN A 138 11.43 -6.29 -8.72
CA ASN A 138 12.25 -6.55 -9.90
C ASN A 138 11.50 -6.20 -11.19
N LEU A 139 10.24 -6.61 -11.31
CA LEU A 139 9.41 -6.27 -12.46
C LEU A 139 9.28 -4.76 -12.61
N LYS A 140 9.08 -4.02 -11.51
CA LYS A 140 9.02 -2.55 -11.54
C LYS A 140 10.30 -1.92 -12.09
N VAL A 141 11.48 -2.41 -11.69
CA VAL A 141 12.76 -1.90 -12.22
C VAL A 141 12.83 -2.08 -13.74
N LEU A 142 12.43 -3.25 -14.24
CA LEU A 142 12.43 -3.56 -15.67
C LEU A 142 11.42 -2.68 -16.43
N CYS A 143 10.20 -2.55 -15.92
CA CYS A 143 9.18 -1.69 -16.51
C CYS A 143 9.62 -0.23 -16.56
N ASP A 144 10.14 0.32 -15.45
CA ASP A 144 10.61 1.71 -15.38
C ASP A 144 11.77 1.95 -16.37
N TYR A 145 12.65 0.96 -16.58
CA TYR A 145 13.73 1.06 -17.56
C TYR A 145 13.20 1.04 -19.01
N LEU A 146 12.26 0.15 -19.31
CA LEU A 146 11.64 0.05 -20.63
C LEU A 146 10.84 1.31 -20.97
N GLU A 147 10.08 1.86 -20.02
CA GLU A 147 9.36 3.13 -20.18
C GLU A 147 10.31 4.29 -20.49
N ALA A 148 11.46 4.33 -19.80
CA ALA A 148 12.50 5.31 -20.08
C ALA A 148 13.21 5.06 -21.42
N ALA A 149 13.19 3.84 -21.96
CA ALA A 149 13.79 3.47 -23.25
C ALA A 149 12.85 3.57 -24.45
N ALA A 150 11.54 3.62 -24.21
CA ALA A 150 10.57 3.83 -25.26
C ALA A 150 10.76 5.20 -25.91
N SER A 151 10.88 5.19 -27.24
CA SER A 151 10.75 6.40 -28.06
C SER A 151 9.38 7.05 -27.81
N PRO A 152 9.28 8.39 -27.85
CA PRO A 152 7.99 9.06 -27.80
C PRO A 152 7.05 8.65 -28.93
#